data_AF-A0A661JKC4-F1
#
_entry.id   AF-A0A661JKC4-F1
#
_cell.length_a   1.000
_cell.length_b   1.000
_cell.length_c   1.000
_cell.angle_alpha   90.00
_cell.angle_beta   90.00
_cell.angle_gamma   90.00
#
_symmetry.space_group_name_H-M   'P 1'
#
loop_
_entity.id
_entity.type
_entity.pdbx_description
1 polymer ?
#
loop_
_entity_poly.entity_id
_entity_poly.type
_entity_poly.pdbx_seq_one_letter_code
_entity_poly.pdbx_strand_id
1 'polypeptide(L)'
;MNFGVTSKLLIKTILLCLVVVLENPTTAYAQGQDEQGEPTAIPPTGRLNLTFKQLGYETKRLNRNLSQRHYRIDLPYNFQISETGNYLALTTSHFPEVPDKPSVLQIEVNGRLLTAFSLSKNNAISNTIHINLPAGLLRTGANYIT
;
A
#
# COMPACT_ATOMS: atom_id res chain seq x y z
N MET A 1 40.60 -11.38 33.13
CA MET A 1 39.66 -12.16 32.31
C MET A 1 38.87 -11.17 31.47
N ASN A 2 39.15 -11.09 30.17
CA ASN A 2 38.50 -10.16 29.24
C ASN A 2 37.23 -10.80 28.67
N PHE A 3 36.06 -10.27 29.02
CA PHE A 3 34.80 -10.63 28.38
C PHE A 3 34.64 -9.82 27.09
N GLY A 4 35.19 -10.36 26.00
CA GLY A 4 34.92 -9.87 24.65
C GLY A 4 33.51 -10.28 24.23
N VAL A 5 32.50 -9.50 24.63
CA VAL A 5 31.14 -9.64 24.10
C VAL A 5 31.13 -9.08 22.69
N THR A 6 31.35 -9.95 21.70
CA THR A 6 31.14 -9.64 20.30
C THR A 6 29.65 -9.46 20.08
N SER A 7 29.21 -8.21 20.19
CA SER A 7 27.83 -7.81 19.94
C SER A 7 27.53 -8.04 18.46
N LYS A 8 26.98 -9.23 18.15
CA LYS A 8 26.54 -9.60 16.81
C LYS A 8 25.53 -8.55 16.33
N LEU A 9 25.91 -7.85 15.26
CA LEU A 9 25.11 -6.83 14.60
C LEU A 9 23.82 -7.49 14.08
N LEU A 10 22.72 -7.35 14.83
CA LEU A 10 21.41 -7.82 14.42
C LEU A 10 20.94 -6.99 13.20
N ILE A 11 20.99 -7.60 12.03
CA ILE A 11 20.50 -7.03 10.78
C ILE A 11 18.98 -6.88 10.90
N LYS A 12 18.53 -5.66 11.16
CA LYS A 12 17.11 -5.33 11.25
C LYS A 12 16.46 -5.46 9.86
N THR A 13 15.43 -6.28 9.76
CA THR A 13 14.74 -6.61 8.52
C THR A 13 13.27 -6.29 8.73
N ILE A 14 12.75 -5.41 7.89
CA ILE A 14 11.30 -5.21 7.75
C ILE A 14 10.82 -6.03 6.55
N LEU A 15 9.69 -6.72 6.66
CA LEU A 15 9.08 -7.51 5.57
C LEU A 15 7.78 -6.81 5.14
N LEU A 16 7.71 -6.29 3.91
CA LEU A 16 6.58 -5.51 3.39
C LEU A 16 5.76 -6.28 2.33
N CYS A 17 4.46 -6.53 2.57
CA CYS A 17 3.52 -7.08 1.56
C CYS A 17 2.37 -6.10 1.32
N LEU A 18 1.91 -5.92 0.06
CA LEU A 18 0.84 -4.99 -0.27
C LEU A 18 -0.29 -5.55 -1.09
N VAL A 19 -1.52 -5.16 -0.74
CA VAL A 19 -2.72 -5.26 -1.59
C VAL A 19 -3.37 -3.88 -1.72
N VAL A 20 -3.55 -3.41 -2.95
CA VAL A 20 -4.35 -2.21 -3.28
C VAL A 20 -5.67 -2.66 -3.85
N VAL A 21 -6.78 -2.19 -3.31
CA VAL A 21 -8.13 -2.42 -3.86
C VAL A 21 -8.70 -1.06 -4.23
N LEU A 22 -9.08 -0.90 -5.50
CA LEU A 22 -9.71 0.31 -6.03
C LEU A 22 -11.06 -0.04 -6.61
N GLU A 23 -12.11 0.70 -6.24
CA GLU A 23 -13.44 0.54 -6.81
C GLU A 23 -13.61 1.52 -7.99
N ASN A 24 -14.17 1.08 -9.12
CA ASN A 24 -14.60 1.96 -10.22
C ASN A 24 -16.11 1.89 -10.41
N PRO A 25 -16.73 3.02 -10.76
CA PRO A 25 -17.86 3.06 -11.66
C PRO A 25 -17.37 3.35 -13.09
N THR A 26 -17.36 2.38 -13.98
CA THR A 26 -17.34 2.66 -15.43
C THR A 26 -18.80 2.60 -15.91
N THR A 27 -19.25 3.26 -16.98
CA THR A 27 -20.64 3.14 -17.50
C THR A 27 -20.65 2.33 -18.81
N ALA A 28 -21.46 1.28 -18.91
CA ALA A 28 -21.66 0.50 -20.13
C ALA A 28 -23.11 0.64 -20.53
N TYR A 29 -23.32 0.99 -21.80
CA TYR A 29 -24.64 1.04 -22.40
C TYR A 29 -24.88 -0.27 -23.14
N ALA A 30 -25.86 -1.05 -22.68
CA ALA A 30 -26.38 -2.17 -23.44
C ALA A 30 -27.47 -1.65 -24.38
N GLN A 31 -27.24 -1.68 -25.70
CA GLN A 31 -28.29 -1.44 -26.69
C GLN A 31 -29.04 -2.77 -26.93
N GLY A 32 -30.16 -2.96 -26.25
CA GLY A 32 -31.20 -3.89 -26.68
C GLY A 32 -32.04 -3.24 -27.79
N GLN A 33 -32.45 -4.00 -28.80
CA GLN A 33 -33.19 -3.47 -29.96
C GLN A 33 -34.70 -3.27 -29.71
N ASP A 34 -35.19 -3.54 -28.49
CA ASP A 34 -36.63 -3.62 -28.25
C ASP A 34 -37.06 -2.58 -27.17
N GLU A 35 -37.87 -1.62 -27.60
CA GLU A 35 -38.90 -0.87 -26.85
C GLU A 35 -38.50 -0.01 -25.62
N GLN A 36 -38.36 1.30 -25.86
CA GLN A 36 -38.84 2.44 -25.04
C GLN A 36 -38.56 2.55 -23.52
N GLY A 37 -37.67 1.74 -22.94
CA GLY A 37 -37.08 2.01 -21.63
C GLY A 37 -35.95 3.04 -21.74
N GLU A 38 -35.88 4.01 -20.81
CA GLU A 38 -34.64 4.78 -20.66
C GLU A 38 -33.46 3.82 -20.45
N PRO A 39 -32.31 4.02 -21.11
CA PRO A 39 -31.16 3.15 -20.94
C PRO A 39 -30.74 3.17 -19.47
N THR A 40 -31.07 2.12 -18.71
CA THR A 40 -30.53 1.92 -17.37
C THR A 40 -29.06 1.59 -17.54
N ALA A 41 -28.23 2.63 -17.52
CA ALA A 41 -26.79 2.47 -17.60
C ALA A 41 -26.35 1.70 -16.34
N ILE A 42 -26.10 0.39 -16.48
CA ILE A 42 -25.48 -0.39 -15.41
C ILE A 42 -24.02 0.06 -15.43
N PRO A 43 -23.50 0.71 -14.38
CA PRO A 43 -22.10 1.02 -14.36
C PRO A 43 -21.31 -0.30 -14.23
N PRO A 44 -20.43 -0.71 -15.18
CA PRO A 44 -19.35 -1.65 -14.94
C PRO A 44 -18.61 -1.26 -13.67
N THR A 45 -18.97 -1.95 -12.60
CA THR A 45 -18.32 -1.84 -11.31
C THR A 45 -17.13 -2.78 -11.32
N GLY A 46 -15.94 -2.21 -11.49
CA GLY A 46 -14.69 -2.97 -11.53
C GLY A 46 -13.90 -2.73 -10.25
N ARG A 47 -13.55 -3.79 -9.52
CA ARG A 47 -12.55 -3.72 -8.45
C ARG A 47 -11.18 -4.09 -9.01
N LEU A 48 -10.22 -3.17 -8.92
CA LEU A 48 -8.82 -3.43 -9.27
C LEU A 48 -8.05 -3.80 -8.01
N ASN A 49 -7.67 -5.07 -7.93
CA ASN A 49 -6.87 -5.61 -6.83
C ASN A 49 -5.44 -5.87 -7.32
N LEU A 50 -4.51 -5.00 -6.92
CA LEU A 50 -3.09 -5.11 -7.29
C LEU A 50 -2.24 -5.43 -6.06
N THR A 51 -1.43 -6.48 -6.17
CA THR A 51 -0.42 -6.81 -5.18
C THR A 51 0.96 -6.32 -5.59
N PHE A 52 1.85 -6.03 -4.63
CA PHE A 52 3.24 -5.69 -4.95
C PHE A 52 3.94 -6.77 -5.80
N LYS A 53 3.62 -8.05 -5.56
CA LYS A 53 4.16 -9.16 -6.35
C LYS A 53 3.71 -9.11 -7.81
N GLN A 54 2.43 -8.83 -8.08
CA GLN A 54 1.93 -8.66 -9.45
C GLN A 54 2.58 -7.46 -10.16
N LEU A 55 2.99 -6.45 -9.40
CA LEU A 55 3.75 -5.29 -9.90
C LEU A 55 5.26 -5.57 -10.03
N GLY A 56 5.71 -6.80 -9.81
CA GLY A 56 7.12 -7.20 -9.93
C GLY A 56 7.99 -6.84 -8.72
N TYR A 57 7.38 -6.46 -7.59
CA TYR A 57 8.12 -6.18 -6.36
C TYR A 57 8.16 -7.41 -5.45
N GLU A 58 9.39 -7.80 -5.14
CA GLU A 58 9.67 -8.70 -4.02
C GLU A 58 9.56 -7.98 -2.69
N THR A 59 9.53 -8.77 -1.63
CA THR A 59 9.58 -8.18 -0.29
C THR A 59 10.86 -7.38 -0.09
N LYS A 60 10.72 -6.16 0.46
CA LYS A 60 11.84 -5.26 0.72
C LYS A 60 12.18 -5.19 2.19
N ARG A 61 13.50 -5.14 2.46
CA ARG A 61 14.07 -4.90 3.77
C ARG A 61 14.42 -3.41 3.93
N LEU A 62 14.03 -2.84 5.06
CA LEU A 62 14.44 -1.52 5.53
C LEU A 62 15.46 -1.64 6.66
N ASN A 63 16.47 -0.77 6.65
CA ASN A 63 17.46 -0.65 7.73
C ASN A 63 17.98 0.80 7.80
N ARG A 64 18.97 1.09 8.65
CA ARG A 64 19.49 2.45 8.82
C ARG A 64 20.12 3.05 7.57
N ASN A 65 20.75 2.23 6.73
CA ASN A 65 21.41 2.68 5.50
C ASN A 65 20.45 2.70 4.31
N LEU A 66 19.34 1.97 4.41
CA LEU A 66 18.29 1.86 3.40
C LEU A 66 16.94 1.99 4.10
N SER A 67 16.64 3.20 4.58
CA SER A 67 15.46 3.51 5.40
C SER A 67 14.20 3.72 4.58
N GLN A 68 14.32 3.80 3.25
CA GLN A 68 13.23 4.10 2.33
C GLN A 68 13.18 3.10 1.17
N ARG A 69 11.97 2.90 0.63
CA ARG A 69 11.71 2.15 -0.62
C ARG A 69 10.68 2.90 -1.41
N HIS A 70 10.81 2.85 -2.73
CA HIS A 70 9.85 3.48 -3.63
C HIS A 70 9.19 2.39 -4.48
N TYR A 71 7.88 2.50 -4.63
CA TYR A 71 7.07 1.61 -5.42
C TYR A 71 6.26 2.43 -6.40
N ARG A 72 6.41 2.14 -7.69
CA ARG A 72 5.58 2.70 -8.75
C ARG A 72 4.39 1.80 -9.02
N ILE A 73 3.21 2.40 -9.09
CA ILE A 73 1.95 1.75 -9.47
C ILE A 73 1.35 2.54 -10.63
N ASP A 74 1.16 1.90 -11.77
CA ASP A 74 0.51 2.52 -12.92
C ASP A 74 -0.97 2.13 -12.94
N LEU A 75 -1.86 3.10 -12.76
CA LEU A 75 -3.30 2.93 -12.91
C LEU A 75 -3.70 3.21 -14.38
N PRO A 76 -4.67 2.48 -14.95
CA PRO A 76 -5.12 2.74 -16.32
C PRO A 76 -5.60 4.19 -16.53
N TYR A 77 -5.34 4.78 -17.70
CA TYR A 77 -5.74 6.18 -17.98
C TYR A 77 -7.25 6.38 -18.04
N ASN A 78 -8.00 5.33 -18.35
CA ASN A 78 -9.46 5.30 -18.38
C ASN A 78 -10.08 4.87 -17.04
N PHE A 79 -9.29 4.76 -15.98
CA PHE A 79 -9.75 4.34 -14.66
C PHE A 79 -10.44 5.49 -13.93
N GLN A 80 -11.60 5.24 -13.33
CA GLN A 80 -12.30 6.21 -12.50
C GLN A 80 -12.12 5.83 -11.03
N ILE A 81 -11.26 6.55 -10.34
CA ILE A 81 -10.94 6.30 -8.94
C ILE A 81 -12.16 6.66 -8.09
N SER A 82 -12.74 5.68 -7.39
CA SER A 82 -13.82 5.93 -6.43
C SER A 82 -13.37 6.89 -5.34
N GLU A 83 -14.27 7.79 -4.89
CA GLU A 83 -14.00 8.70 -3.76
C GLU A 83 -13.78 7.94 -2.44
N THR A 84 -14.33 6.73 -2.33
CA THR A 84 -14.29 5.90 -1.11
C THR A 84 -13.92 4.45 -1.40
N GLY A 85 -13.49 3.72 -0.36
CA GLY A 85 -13.23 2.28 -0.45
C GLY A 85 -11.83 1.90 -0.96
N ASN A 86 -11.02 2.88 -1.36
CA ASN A 86 -9.63 2.62 -1.72
C ASN A 86 -8.79 2.38 -0.47
N TYR A 87 -7.94 1.36 -0.48
CA TYR A 87 -7.01 1.14 0.63
C TYR A 87 -5.70 0.51 0.19
N LEU A 88 -4.72 0.69 1.06
CA LEU A 88 -3.39 0.12 1.04
C LEU A 88 -3.29 -0.89 2.19
N ALA A 89 -3.29 -2.19 1.89
CA ALA A 89 -3.10 -3.23 2.91
C ALA A 89 -1.62 -3.58 3.03
N LEU A 90 -0.97 -3.22 4.12
CA LEU A 90 0.47 -3.36 4.31
C LEU A 90 0.80 -4.36 5.40
N THR A 91 1.40 -5.50 5.06
CA THR A 91 1.96 -6.42 6.06
C THR A 91 3.39 -6.02 6.38
N THR A 92 3.70 -5.78 7.65
CA THR A 92 5.02 -5.47 8.18
C THR A 92 5.43 -6.50 9.24
N SER A 93 6.70 -6.89 9.26
CA SER A 93 7.34 -7.46 10.45
C SER A 93 8.59 -6.67 10.78
N HIS A 94 9.01 -6.59 12.04
CA HIS A 94 10.22 -5.89 12.43
C HIS A 94 10.79 -6.43 13.74
N PHE A 95 12.01 -6.05 14.07
CA PHE A 95 12.57 -6.38 15.38
C PHE A 95 11.83 -5.60 16.47
N PRO A 96 11.53 -6.23 17.62
CA PRO A 96 10.87 -5.53 18.72
C PRO A 96 11.68 -4.30 19.11
N GLU A 97 10.95 -3.26 19.48
CA GLU A 97 11.49 -1.96 19.85
C GLU A 97 12.59 -2.08 20.91
N VAL A 98 13.67 -1.30 20.73
CA VAL A 98 14.67 -1.11 21.78
C VAL A 98 14.18 0.11 22.58
N PRO A 99 13.94 0.00 23.90
CA PRO A 99 13.27 1.03 24.69
C PRO A 99 13.79 2.46 24.47
N ASP A 100 15.09 2.62 24.23
CA ASP A 100 15.72 3.95 24.08
C ASP A 100 15.75 4.48 22.64
N LYS A 101 15.12 3.79 21.68
CA LYS A 101 15.18 4.12 20.24
C LYS A 101 13.82 3.91 19.56
N PRO A 102 12.83 4.79 19.83
CA PRO A 102 11.56 4.72 19.14
C PRO A 102 11.78 4.82 17.63
N SER A 103 11.07 3.99 16.89
CA SER A 103 11.17 3.92 15.44
C SER A 103 9.78 4.11 14.85
N VAL A 104 9.68 4.85 13.76
CA VAL A 104 8.42 5.16 13.09
C VAL A 104 8.53 4.69 11.65
N LEU A 105 7.47 4.05 11.15
CA LEU A 105 7.31 3.81 9.72
C LEU A 105 6.33 4.85 9.17
N GLN A 106 6.81 5.63 8.21
CA GLN A 106 6.02 6.62 7.47
C GLN A 106 5.68 6.06 6.10
N ILE A 107 4.50 6.43 5.61
CA ILE A 107 4.03 6.05 4.29
C ILE A 107 3.59 7.30 3.57
N GLU A 108 4.13 7.49 2.37
CA GLU A 108 3.80 8.61 1.51
C GLU A 108 3.20 8.11 0.20
N VAL A 109 2.23 8.86 -0.32
CA VAL A 109 1.65 8.63 -1.65
C VAL A 109 1.83 9.89 -2.46
N ASN A 110 2.51 9.78 -3.60
CA ASN A 110 2.84 10.89 -4.49
C ASN A 110 3.52 12.06 -3.74
N GLY A 111 4.41 11.73 -2.79
CA GLY A 111 5.16 12.70 -1.97
C GLY A 111 4.34 13.39 -0.87
N ARG A 112 3.12 12.92 -0.60
CA ARG A 112 2.29 13.41 0.51
C ARG A 112 2.23 12.34 1.61
N LEU A 113 2.52 12.75 2.85
CA LEU A 113 2.39 11.88 4.02
C LEU A 113 0.94 11.39 4.15
N LEU A 114 0.77 10.08 4.06
CA LEU A 114 -0.52 9.42 4.23
C LEU A 114 -0.74 9.03 5.69
N THR A 115 0.25 8.35 6.27
CA THR A 115 0.19 7.89 7.66
C THR A 115 1.59 7.67 8.22
N ALA A 116 1.68 7.61 9.54
CA ALA A 116 2.87 7.24 10.28
C ALA A 116 2.46 6.40 11.49
N PHE A 117 3.16 5.31 11.75
CA PHE A 117 2.90 4.48 12.93
C PHE A 117 4.18 4.10 13.67
N SER A 118 4.05 4.02 14.99
CA SER A 118 5.14 3.59 15.86
C SER A 118 5.41 2.09 15.69
N LEU A 119 6.69 1.73 15.59
CA LEU A 119 7.18 0.36 15.57
C LEU A 119 7.48 -0.05 17.00
N SER A 120 6.55 -0.78 17.60
CA SER A 120 6.54 -1.20 19.01
C SER A 120 6.71 -2.72 19.16
N LYS A 121 6.87 -3.20 20.39
CA LYS A 121 6.87 -4.65 20.64
C LYS A 121 5.57 -5.33 20.19
N ASN A 122 4.44 -4.61 20.23
CA ASN A 122 3.12 -5.17 19.99
C ASN A 122 2.82 -5.44 18.50
N ASN A 123 3.55 -4.81 17.56
CA ASN A 123 3.39 -4.98 16.11
C ASN A 123 4.61 -5.58 15.41
N ALA A 124 5.54 -6.19 16.16
CA ALA A 124 6.81 -6.70 15.66
C ALA A 124 6.72 -8.01 14.84
N ILE A 125 5.88 -8.97 15.25
CA ILE A 125 5.96 -10.37 14.74
C ILE A 125 5.42 -10.49 13.31
N SER A 126 4.27 -9.88 13.02
CA SER A 126 3.71 -9.67 11.69
C SER A 126 2.40 -8.90 11.89
N ASN A 127 2.26 -7.76 11.24
CA ASN A 127 1.11 -6.89 11.40
C ASN A 127 0.64 -6.40 10.03
N THR A 128 -0.62 -6.66 9.70
CA THR A 128 -1.24 -6.14 8.48
C THR A 128 -2.08 -4.92 8.82
N ILE A 129 -1.75 -3.79 8.20
CA ILE A 129 -2.41 -2.51 8.41
C ILE A 129 -3.21 -2.18 7.17
N HIS A 130 -4.49 -1.86 7.32
CA HIS A 130 -5.30 -1.30 6.24
C HIS A 130 -5.30 0.21 6.36
N ILE A 131 -4.75 0.88 5.36
CA ILE A 131 -4.60 2.33 5.34
C ILE A 131 -5.52 2.87 4.26
N ASN A 132 -6.46 3.72 4.64
CA ASN A 132 -7.35 4.38 3.70
C ASN A 132 -6.53 5.18 2.67
N LEU A 133 -6.86 5.09 1.38
CA LEU A 133 -6.24 5.87 0.30
C LEU A 133 -7.24 6.90 -0.24
N PRO A 134 -7.22 8.16 0.23
CA PRO A 134 -8.08 9.19 -0.33
C PRO A 134 -7.89 9.31 -1.84
N ALA A 135 -8.99 9.40 -2.59
CA ALA A 135 -8.96 9.51 -4.05
C ALA A 135 -8.09 10.68 -4.52
N GLY A 136 -8.14 11.82 -3.82
CA GLY A 136 -7.32 13.00 -4.11
C GLY A 136 -5.80 12.84 -3.93
N LEU A 137 -5.32 11.71 -3.39
CA LEU A 137 -3.90 11.35 -3.39
C LEU A 137 -3.50 10.45 -4.54
N LEU A 138 -4.46 9.86 -5.25
CA LEU A 138 -4.25 8.98 -6.38
C LEU A 138 -4.50 9.73 -7.68
N ARG A 139 -3.92 9.23 -8.77
CA ARG A 139 -4.17 9.71 -10.13
C ARG A 139 -4.14 8.55 -11.11
N THR A 140 -4.78 8.69 -12.25
CA THR A 140 -4.54 7.75 -13.35
C THR A 140 -3.10 7.87 -13.84
N GLY A 141 -2.55 6.78 -14.41
CA GLY A 141 -1.13 6.68 -14.72
C GLY A 141 -0.27 6.42 -13.47
N ALA A 142 0.92 7.02 -13.43
CA ALA A 142 1.95 6.69 -12.44
C ALA A 142 1.68 7.27 -11.05
N ASN A 143 1.58 6.40 -10.05
CA ASN A 143 1.56 6.71 -8.63
C ASN A 143 2.82 6.17 -7.95
N TYR A 144 3.30 6.88 -6.93
CA TYR A 144 4.48 6.49 -6.17
C TYR A 144 4.13 6.33 -4.71
N ILE A 145 4.47 5.17 -4.14
CA ILE A 145 4.37 4.89 -2.72
C ILE A 145 5.79 4.84 -2.16
N THR A 146 6.03 5.57 -1.08
CA THR A 146 7.31 5.56 -0.35
C THR A 146 7.09 5.08 1.08
#